data_AF-A0A540V309-F1
#
_entry.id   AF-A0A540V309-F1
#
_cell.length_a   1.000
_cell.length_b   1.000
_cell.length_c   1.000
_cell.angle_alpha   90.00
_cell.angle_beta   90.00
_cell.angle_gamma   90.00
#
_symmetry.space_group_name_H-M   'P 1'
#
loop_
_entity.id
_entity.type
_entity.pdbx_description
1 polymer ?
#
loop_
_entity_poly.entity_id
_entity_poly.type
_entity_poly.pdbx_seq_one_letter_code
_entity_poly.pdbx_strand_id
1 'polypeptide(L)' 'CEVVSEHIEGDHTLFVGKVVDLRFEDKDPLLFFGGKYRQLAELKSVEA' A
#
# COMPACT_ATOMS: atom_id res chain seq x y z
N CYS A 1 -11.53 -7.84 -3.95
CA CYS A 1 -11.40 -8.93 -2.95
C CYS A 1 -12.79 -9.34 -2.50
N GLU A 2 -12.98 -10.58 -2.04
CA GLU A 2 -14.18 -11.01 -1.30
C GLU A 2 -13.84 -11.05 0.20
N VAL A 3 -14.64 -10.45 1.07
CA VAL A 3 -14.41 -10.46 2.52
C VAL A 3 -14.66 -11.87 3.06
N VAL A 4 -13.69 -12.42 3.80
CA VAL A 4 -13.77 -13.76 4.38
C VAL A 4 -13.72 -13.77 5.91
N SER A 5 -13.29 -12.67 6.54
CA SER A 5 -13.30 -12.50 7.99
C SER A 5 -13.29 -11.03 8.38
N GLU A 6 -13.88 -10.72 9.53
CA GLU A 6 -13.91 -9.40 10.14
C GLU A 6 -13.51 -9.52 11.61
N HIS A 7 -12.64 -8.63 12.09
CA HIS A 7 -12.19 -8.60 13.49
C HIS A 7 -12.28 -7.17 14.03
N ILE A 8 -13.00 -6.98 15.15
CA ILE A 8 -13.09 -5.69 15.84
C ILE A 8 -11.84 -5.52 16.70
N GLU A 9 -11.06 -4.48 16.44
CA GLU A 9 -9.77 -4.20 17.10
C GLU A 9 -9.75 -2.74 17.59
N GLY A 10 -10.44 -2.48 18.69
CA GLY A 10 -10.56 -1.13 19.27
C GLY A 10 -11.53 -0.24 18.48
N ASP A 11 -11.03 0.89 17.98
CA ASP A 11 -11.80 1.86 17.17
C ASP A 11 -11.76 1.57 15.66
N HIS A 12 -11.04 0.51 15.25
CA HIS A 12 -10.98 0.04 13.86
C HIS A 12 -11.48 -1.40 13.73
N THR A 13 -11.85 -1.79 12.52
CA THR A 13 -12.21 -3.17 12.17
C THR A 13 -11.27 -3.65 11.07
N LEU A 14 -10.64 -4.81 11.28
CA LEU A 14 -9.81 -5.46 10.29
C LEU A 14 -10.69 -6.30 9.37
N PHE A 15 -10.62 -6.04 8.07
CA PHE A 15 -11.30 -6.82 7.03
C PHE A 15 -10.29 -7.68 6.28
N VAL A 16 -10.40 -9.01 6.40
CA VAL A 16 -9.55 -9.95 5.67
C VAL A 16 -10.26 -10.34 4.38
N GLY A 17 -9.66 -10.01 3.24
CA GLY A 17 -10.22 -10.27 1.91
C GLY A 17 -9.44 -11.31 1.12
N LYS A 18 -10.14 -12.30 0.54
CA LYS A 18 -9.60 -13.21 -0.48
C LYS A 18 -9.43 -12.44 -1.80
N VAL A 19 -8.23 -12.44 -2.35
CA VAL A 19 -7.96 -11.83 -3.66
C VAL A 19 -8.63 -12.66 -4.75
N VAL A 20 -9.40 -12.00 -5.62
CA VAL A 20 -10.14 -12.65 -6.72
C VAL A 20 -9.60 -12.26 -8.09
N ASP A 21 -9.04 -11.06 -8.22
CA ASP A 21 -8.42 -10.53 -9.43
C ASP A 21 -7.46 -9.39 -9.05
N LEU A 22 -6.47 -9.12 -9.91
CA LEU A 22 -5.46 -8.08 -9.74
C LEU A 22 -5.05 -7.48 -11.09
N ARG A 23 -4.82 -6.17 -11.12
CA ARG A 23 -4.26 -5.45 -12.28
C ARG A 23 -3.11 -4.58 -11.83
N PHE A 24 -2.10 -4.45 -12.68
CA PHE A 24 -0.88 -3.70 -12.41
C PHE A 24 -0.60 -2.70 -13.51
N GLU A 25 -0.07 -1.55 -13.12
CA GLU A 25 0.44 -0.51 -14.01
C GLU A 25 1.80 -0.06 -13.49
N ASP A 26 2.74 0.18 -14.40
CA ASP A 26 4.09 0.63 -14.06
C ASP A 26 4.11 2.16 -13.98
N LYS A 27 3.89 2.68 -12.78
CA LYS A 27 3.77 4.10 -12.47
C LYS A 27 4.43 4.42 -11.13
N ASP A 28 4.82 5.67 -10.94
CA ASP A 28 5.31 6.16 -9.66
C ASP A 28 4.21 6.08 -8.57
N PRO A 29 4.48 5.48 -7.41
CA PRO A 29 3.50 5.37 -6.33
C PRO A 29 3.31 6.69 -5.58
N LEU A 30 2.08 6.95 -5.15
CA LEU A 30 1.80 8.03 -4.20
C LEU A 30 2.26 7.62 -2.80
N LEU A 31 3.16 8.40 -2.18
CA LEU A 31 3.64 8.15 -0.82
C LEU A 31 3.04 9.13 0.18
N PHE A 32 2.74 8.67 1.40
CA PHE A 32 2.27 9.51 2.51
C PHE A 32 3.09 9.26 3.79
N PHE A 33 3.86 10.25 4.23
CA PHE A 33 4.70 10.17 5.43
C PHE A 33 4.87 11.53 6.10
N GLY A 34 4.63 11.58 7.42
CA GLY A 34 4.69 12.80 8.22
C GLY A 34 3.58 13.80 7.86
N GLY A 35 2.38 13.31 7.54
CA GLY A 35 1.24 14.15 7.20
C GLY A 35 1.30 14.83 5.82
N LYS A 36 2.24 14.42 4.95
CA LYS A 36 2.44 15.03 3.62
C LYS A 36 2.66 13.98 2.53
N TYR A 37 2.26 14.35 1.31
CA TYR A 37 2.55 13.59 0.09
C TYR A 37 4.01 13.71 -0.31
N ARG A 38 4.57 12.62 -0.86
CA ARG A 38 5.96 12.50 -1.31
C ARG A 38 6.06 11.65 -2.57
N GLN A 39 7.21 11.72 -3.22
CA GLN A 39 7.61 10.85 -4.33
C GLN A 39 8.76 9.94 -3.87
N LEU A 40 8.88 8.78 -4.52
CA LEU A 40 10.00 7.88 -4.28
C LEU A 40 11.28 8.54 -4.78
N ALA A 41 12.37 8.44 -4.00
CA ALA A 41 13.66 8.93 -4.45
C ALA A 41 14.25 7.96 -5.49
N GLU A 42 14.87 8.50 -6.54
CA GLU A 42 15.64 7.69 -7.49
C GLU A 42 16.85 7.06 -6.80
N LEU A 43 17.10 5.78 -7.08
CA LEU A 43 18.31 5.09 -6.65
C LEU A 43 19.52 5.69 -7.39
N LYS A 44 20.42 6.35 -6.65
CA LYS A 44 21.69 6.79 -7.21
C LYS A 44 22.69 5.63 -7.17
N SER A 45 23.29 5.30 -8.30
CA SER A 45 24.47 4.43 -8.32
C SER A 45 25.62 5.13 -7.61
N VAL A 46 26.23 4.45 -6.65
CA VAL A 46 27.50 4.89 -6.05
C VAL A 46 28.59 4.53 -7.05
N GLU A 47 29.24 5.52 -7.65
CA GLU A 47 30.47 5.31 -8.41
C GLU A 47 31.60 4.98 -7.43
N ALA A 48 32.30 3.87 -7.68
CA ALA A 48 33.40 3.36 -6.88
C ALA A 48 34.75 3.87 -7.41
#